data_AF-A0A930EJG0-F1
#
_entry.id   AF-A0A930EJG0-F1
#
_cell.length_a   1.000
_cell.length_b   1.000
_cell.length_c   1.000
_cell.angle_alpha   90.00
_cell.angle_beta   90.00
_cell.angle_gamma   90.00
#
_symmetry.space_group_name_H-M   'P 1'
#
loop_
_entity.id
_entity.type
_entity.pdbx_description
1 polymer ?
#
loop_
_entity_poly.entity_id
_entity_poly.type
_entity_poly.pdbx_seq_one_letter_code
_entity_poly.pdbx_strand_id
1 'polypeptide(L)'
;MDYRLLLFEDDKYTERVIDGKSLGDVTLFCRAINEAGETELALPSQYEALATRGKQVVKIGNASSCSIRPNSETPYTVITGRSLESHGEVYVNGEKVAVTDLTPGDKILIGETEFIYHEEWLEICGVCGETYETDLISYIGKPERFEDFPIYKRSPRIIKTEPYAKIQIKTPDKEERQKRGELVKRILPSCVMIIATILMSVFMRRGMFMMVMVAATGATMIITVVTYFDDKKAKAAEKKERTEAYEEYLLKKRKELYDRTEEFKESKRYHNLSLVKIEDEVKHYSNRIYERNFNDEDFLTVSLGTAPGVPSFKIECDDEGYGRAGDKLYSEMLDIYNNFKDVQDIPYVVDLKKSHLGIVGRPEYCRARLRDIVTQTTFFQSYHDVCIVPVVGEANSSEYDWMHWLPHTEIRSIN
;
A
#
# COMPACT_ATOMS: atom_id res chain seq x y z
N MET A 1 34.48 30.00 6.31
CA MET A 1 34.24 29.26 5.05
C MET A 1 35.58 29.12 4.37
N ASP A 2 35.87 27.95 3.82
CA ASP A 2 37.09 27.78 3.03
C ASP A 2 36.88 28.45 1.67
N TYR A 3 37.85 29.25 1.25
CA TYR A 3 37.83 29.98 -0.02
C TYR A 3 39.05 29.61 -0.85
N ARG A 4 38.89 29.76 -2.16
CA ARG A 4 39.90 29.46 -3.17
C ARG A 4 40.34 30.78 -3.77
N LEU A 5 41.64 30.97 -3.85
CA LEU A 5 42.25 32.20 -4.35
C LEU A 5 42.90 31.88 -5.70
N LEU A 6 42.45 32.58 -6.74
CA LEU A 6 42.98 32.46 -8.09
C LEU A 6 43.93 33.64 -8.34
N LEU A 7 45.22 33.36 -8.62
CA LEU A 7 46.25 34.35 -8.93
C LEU A 7 46.47 34.39 -10.44
N PHE A 8 46.39 35.57 -11.06
CA PHE A 8 46.53 35.74 -12.50
C PHE A 8 47.93 36.27 -12.88
N GLU A 9 48.59 35.57 -13.81
CA GLU A 9 49.91 35.91 -14.37
C GLU A 9 49.97 35.48 -15.85
N ASP A 10 50.41 36.35 -16.75
CA ASP A 10 50.68 36.06 -18.18
C ASP A 10 49.61 35.19 -18.89
N ASP A 11 48.36 35.68 -18.93
CA ASP A 11 47.19 35.00 -19.53
C ASP A 11 46.87 33.62 -18.92
N LYS A 12 47.38 33.34 -17.72
CA LYS A 12 47.04 32.16 -16.93
C LYS A 12 46.57 32.54 -15.54
N TYR A 13 45.88 31.61 -14.88
CA TYR A 13 45.66 31.68 -13.44
C TYR A 13 46.08 30.39 -12.73
N THR A 14 46.53 30.53 -11.49
CA THR A 14 46.85 29.41 -10.60
C THR A 14 45.94 29.43 -9.38
N GLU A 15 45.51 28.25 -8.92
CA GLU A 15 44.58 28.09 -7.79
C GLU A 15 45.34 27.75 -6.51
N ARG A 16 45.03 28.47 -5.42
CA ARG A 16 45.53 28.18 -4.08
C ARG A 16 44.36 28.06 -3.10
N VAL A 17 44.28 26.93 -2.41
CA VAL A 17 43.28 26.70 -1.36
C VAL A 17 43.77 27.31 -0.05
N ILE A 18 42.92 28.08 0.61
CA ILE A 18 43.23 28.75 1.88
C ILE A 18 42.18 28.37 2.93
N ASP A 19 42.65 27.91 4.09
CA ASP A 19 41.79 27.60 5.25
C ASP A 19 41.21 28.90 5.82
N GLY A 20 39.88 28.92 6.00
CA GLY A 20 39.08 30.10 6.34
C GLY A 20 39.41 30.80 7.67
N LYS A 21 40.40 30.30 8.42
CA LYS A 21 40.89 30.90 9.67
C LYS A 21 42.01 31.94 9.50
N SER A 22 42.56 32.11 8.29
CA SER A 22 43.88 32.75 8.10
C SER A 22 43.95 34.09 7.33
N LEU A 23 42.86 34.66 6.81
CA LEU A 23 42.83 36.05 6.32
C LEU A 23 41.58 36.79 6.85
N GLY A 24 41.66 38.13 6.90
CA GLY A 24 40.59 39.05 7.34
C GLY A 24 39.38 39.14 6.39
N ASP A 25 38.76 40.32 6.29
CA ASP A 25 37.61 40.58 5.40
C ASP A 25 37.99 40.42 3.91
N VAL A 26 37.85 39.22 3.37
CA VAL A 26 38.00 38.94 1.93
C VAL A 26 36.67 39.18 1.23
N THR A 27 36.67 40.04 0.20
CA THR A 27 35.48 40.25 -0.65
C THR A 27 35.44 39.15 -1.72
N LEU A 28 34.42 38.29 -1.68
CA LEU A 28 34.24 37.20 -2.65
C LEU A 28 33.73 37.74 -4.00
N PHE A 29 34.01 37.01 -5.08
CA PHE A 29 33.57 37.34 -6.45
C PHE A 29 34.01 38.73 -6.90
N CYS A 30 35.23 39.14 -6.53
CA CYS A 30 35.78 40.44 -6.91
C CYS A 30 37.28 40.28 -7.22
N ARG A 31 37.73 40.79 -8.36
CA ARG A 31 39.16 40.89 -8.67
C ARG A 31 39.81 42.04 -7.89
N ALA A 32 40.86 41.74 -7.13
CA ALA A 32 41.67 42.72 -6.39
C ALA A 32 43.14 42.63 -6.79
N ILE A 33 43.92 43.68 -6.51
CA ILE A 33 45.38 43.65 -6.67
C ILE A 33 45.99 43.40 -5.29
N ASN A 34 46.78 42.34 -5.15
CA ASN A 34 47.42 41.98 -3.89
C ASN A 34 48.63 42.88 -3.59
N GLU A 35 49.23 42.76 -2.39
CA GLU A 35 50.40 43.55 -1.99
C GLU A 35 51.63 43.33 -2.90
N ALA A 36 51.67 42.23 -3.66
CA ALA A 36 52.73 41.91 -4.62
C ALA A 36 52.46 42.48 -6.03
N GLY A 37 51.32 43.13 -6.26
CA GLY A 37 50.92 43.70 -7.55
C GLY A 37 50.26 42.71 -8.51
N GLU A 38 49.95 41.50 -8.05
CA GLU A 38 49.28 40.46 -8.84
C GLU A 38 47.75 40.60 -8.70
N THR A 39 47.01 40.24 -9.75
CA THR A 39 45.54 40.20 -9.67
C THR A 39 45.11 38.90 -8.99
N GLU A 40 44.23 39.00 -7.99
CA GLU A 40 43.66 37.87 -7.27
C GLU A 40 42.13 37.88 -7.31
N LEU A 41 41.52 36.69 -7.36
CA LEU A 41 40.08 36.48 -7.26
C LEU A 41 39.78 35.45 -6.16
N ALA A 42 38.96 35.84 -5.19
CA ALA A 42 38.50 34.94 -4.13
C ALA A 42 37.13 34.35 -4.47
N LEU A 43 37.05 33.01 -4.49
CA LEU A 43 35.82 32.26 -4.75
C LEU A 43 35.46 31.38 -3.54
N PRO A 44 34.17 31.18 -3.24
CA PRO A 44 33.75 30.20 -2.26
C PRO A 44 34.01 28.77 -2.76
N SER A 45 33.93 27.83 -1.83
CA SER A 45 34.03 26.38 -2.13
C SER A 45 32.66 25.75 -2.42
N GLN A 46 31.60 26.54 -2.47
CA GLN A 46 30.23 26.07 -2.71
C GLN A 46 29.87 26.18 -4.20
N TYR A 47 29.19 25.16 -4.70
CA TYR A 47 28.71 25.08 -6.07
C TYR A 47 27.24 24.66 -6.07
N GLU A 48 26.49 25.20 -7.03
CA GLU A 48 25.14 24.76 -7.36
C GLU A 48 25.16 24.07 -8.72
N ALA A 49 24.40 22.98 -8.86
CA ALA A 49 24.33 22.21 -10.09
C ALA A 49 23.13 22.68 -10.93
N LEU A 50 23.33 22.96 -12.21
CA LEU A 50 22.34 23.44 -13.18
C LEU A 50 22.20 22.47 -14.34
N ALA A 51 20.97 22.07 -14.67
CA ALA A 51 20.72 21.13 -15.76
C ALA A 51 20.80 21.85 -17.12
N THR A 52 21.58 21.29 -18.04
CA THR A 52 21.67 21.76 -19.44
C THR A 52 21.04 20.78 -20.42
N ARG A 53 20.56 19.62 -19.94
CA ARG A 53 19.92 18.57 -20.74
C ARG A 53 18.72 19.12 -21.53
N GLY A 54 18.69 18.81 -22.82
CA GLY A 54 17.67 19.31 -23.76
C GLY A 54 17.92 20.73 -24.31
N LYS A 55 18.94 21.44 -23.82
CA LYS A 55 19.41 22.71 -24.39
C LYS A 55 20.60 22.44 -25.31
N GLN A 56 20.47 22.71 -26.60
CA GLN A 56 21.61 22.62 -27.53
C GLN A 56 22.63 23.75 -27.33
N VAL A 57 22.18 24.89 -26.79
CA VAL A 57 22.98 26.10 -26.61
C VAL A 57 22.70 26.69 -25.23
N VAL A 58 23.76 26.89 -24.44
CA VAL A 58 23.72 27.59 -23.16
C VAL A 58 24.40 28.94 -23.33
N LYS A 59 23.67 30.02 -23.07
CA LYS A 59 24.16 31.40 -23.19
C LYS A 59 24.44 31.94 -21.80
N ILE A 60 25.66 32.43 -21.58
CA ILE A 60 26.12 32.98 -20.31
C ILE A 60 26.51 34.45 -20.54
N GLY A 61 26.01 35.35 -19.69
CA GLY A 61 26.33 36.77 -19.72
C GLY A 61 25.22 37.61 -19.10
N ASN A 62 25.43 38.93 -18.99
CA ASN A 62 24.49 39.80 -18.25
C ASN A 62 23.20 40.17 -19.01
N ALA A 63 23.06 39.79 -20.29
CA ALA A 63 21.87 40.10 -21.08
C ALA A 63 20.66 39.24 -20.65
N SER A 64 19.45 39.79 -20.73
CA SER A 64 18.21 39.06 -20.42
C SER A 64 17.94 37.86 -21.34
N SER A 65 18.59 37.79 -22.51
CA SER A 65 18.53 36.65 -23.43
C SER A 65 19.43 35.47 -23.05
N CYS A 66 20.25 35.61 -22.00
CA CYS A 66 21.15 34.57 -21.52
C CYS A 66 20.42 33.62 -20.55
N SER A 67 20.74 32.33 -20.64
CA SER A 67 20.18 31.29 -19.76
C SER A 67 20.72 31.41 -18.34
N ILE A 68 21.98 31.84 -18.19
CA ILE A 68 22.64 32.10 -16.91
C ILE A 68 23.15 33.55 -16.94
N ARG A 69 22.83 34.30 -15.90
CA ARG A 69 23.11 35.73 -15.76
C ARG A 69 23.85 35.99 -14.46
N PRO A 70 25.20 35.94 -14.46
CA PRO A 70 25.97 36.36 -13.29
C PRO A 70 25.75 37.85 -12.99
N ASN A 71 25.86 38.24 -11.72
CA ASN A 71 25.73 39.64 -11.30
C ASN A 71 26.99 40.48 -11.61
N SER A 72 28.14 39.83 -11.73
CA SER A 72 29.41 40.44 -12.13
C SER A 72 29.47 40.69 -13.63
N GLU A 73 30.29 41.65 -14.06
CA GLU A 73 30.51 41.93 -15.49
C GLU A 73 31.09 40.71 -16.19
N THR A 74 30.29 40.11 -17.08
CA THR A 74 30.55 38.78 -17.63
C THR A 74 30.53 38.85 -19.16
N PRO A 75 31.62 38.45 -19.85
CA PRO A 75 31.64 38.41 -21.31
C PRO A 75 30.61 37.43 -21.85
N TYR A 76 29.98 37.81 -22.97
CA TYR A 76 29.01 36.95 -23.64
C TYR A 76 29.70 35.68 -24.14
N THR A 77 29.30 34.55 -23.55
CA THR A 77 29.90 33.24 -23.78
C THR A 77 28.80 32.24 -24.11
N VAL A 78 29.06 31.41 -25.11
CA VAL A 78 28.11 30.43 -25.64
C VAL A 78 28.75 29.06 -25.57
N ILE A 79 28.05 28.12 -24.94
CA ILE A 79 28.42 26.71 -24.90
C ILE A 79 27.42 25.94 -25.79
N THR A 80 27.92 25.35 -26.87
CA THR A 80 27.13 24.56 -27.83
C THR A 80 27.64 23.13 -27.85
N GLY A 81 26.92 22.22 -27.19
CA GLY A 81 27.42 20.87 -26.93
C GLY A 81 28.72 20.95 -26.13
N ARG A 82 29.84 20.50 -26.74
CA ARG A 82 31.18 20.55 -26.14
C ARG A 82 31.97 21.80 -26.49
N SER A 83 31.53 22.60 -27.46
CA SER A 83 32.31 23.75 -27.92
C SER A 83 31.93 24.99 -27.12
N LEU A 84 32.94 25.68 -26.60
CA LEU A 84 32.83 26.98 -25.95
C LEU A 84 33.36 28.05 -26.88
N GLU A 85 32.59 29.13 -27.05
CA GLU A 85 32.98 30.34 -27.78
C GLU A 85 32.66 31.57 -26.92
N SER A 86 33.63 32.48 -26.77
CA SER A 86 33.46 33.72 -26.01
C SER A 86 33.95 34.94 -26.78
N HIS A 87 33.25 36.06 -26.62
CA HIS A 87 33.66 37.37 -27.16
C HIS A 87 34.53 38.19 -26.19
N GLY A 88 34.97 37.61 -25.07
CA GLY A 88 35.82 38.27 -24.08
C GLY A 88 36.78 37.32 -23.37
N GLU A 89 37.24 37.71 -22.19
CA GLU A 89 38.21 36.93 -21.43
C GLU A 89 37.54 35.76 -20.71
N VAL A 90 37.81 34.55 -21.19
CA VAL A 90 37.42 33.30 -20.55
C VAL A 90 38.67 32.46 -20.33
N TYR A 91 38.70 31.75 -19.20
CA TYR A 91 39.77 30.81 -18.89
C TYR A 91 39.20 29.41 -18.76
N VAL A 92 39.89 28.42 -19.32
CA VAL A 92 39.57 27.00 -19.15
C VAL A 92 40.78 26.32 -18.53
N ASN A 93 40.58 25.69 -17.36
CA ASN A 93 41.62 25.03 -16.57
C ASN A 93 42.85 25.92 -16.31
N GLY A 94 42.65 27.22 -16.10
CA GLY A 94 43.74 28.15 -15.87
C GLY A 94 44.29 28.86 -17.11
N GLU A 95 43.92 28.47 -18.33
CA GLU A 95 44.45 29.07 -19.56
C GLU A 95 43.42 29.94 -20.27
N LYS A 96 43.82 31.14 -20.68
CA LYS A 96 42.94 32.05 -21.43
C LYS A 96 42.63 31.51 -22.82
N VAL A 97 41.35 31.41 -23.14
CA VAL A 97 40.84 30.86 -24.40
C VAL A 97 39.69 31.71 -24.94
N ALA A 98 39.60 31.80 -26.27
CA ALA A 98 38.44 32.39 -26.95
C ALA A 98 37.48 31.32 -27.50
N VAL A 99 38.05 30.21 -27.99
CA VAL A 99 37.32 29.05 -28.51
C VAL A 99 38.05 27.78 -28.08
N THR A 100 37.33 26.83 -27.48
CA THR A 100 37.88 25.51 -27.13
C THR A 100 36.79 24.44 -27.06
N ASP A 101 37.18 23.19 -27.21
CA ASP A 101 36.33 22.06 -26.86
C ASP A 101 36.51 21.70 -25.38
N LEU A 102 35.40 21.38 -24.73
CA LEU A 102 35.30 21.05 -23.32
C LEU A 102 35.24 19.53 -23.10
N THR A 103 35.82 19.12 -21.99
CA THR A 103 35.76 17.77 -21.43
C THR A 103 35.10 17.80 -20.04
N PRO A 104 34.33 16.76 -19.68
CA PRO A 104 33.75 16.67 -18.34
C PRO A 104 34.82 16.83 -17.25
N GLY A 105 34.60 17.77 -16.33
CA GLY A 105 35.54 18.17 -15.28
C GLY A 105 36.31 19.46 -15.56
N ASP A 106 36.22 20.04 -16.77
CA ASP A 106 36.87 21.30 -17.08
C ASP A 106 36.30 22.45 -16.25
N LYS A 107 37.19 23.21 -15.60
CA LYS A 107 36.86 24.45 -14.89
C LYS A 107 36.87 25.62 -15.86
N ILE A 108 35.78 26.35 -15.93
CA ILE A 108 35.59 27.49 -16.83
C ILE A 108 35.38 28.74 -15.99
N LEU A 109 36.28 29.70 -16.08
CA LEU A 109 36.12 31.00 -15.43
C LEU A 109 35.69 32.04 -16.45
N ILE A 110 34.52 32.63 -16.25
CA ILE A 110 33.93 33.66 -17.10
C ILE A 110 33.73 34.92 -16.25
N GLY A 111 34.50 35.98 -16.51
CA GLY A 111 34.53 37.16 -15.64
C GLY A 111 35.04 36.81 -14.24
N GLU A 112 34.12 36.79 -13.26
CA GLU A 112 34.38 36.46 -11.84
C GLU A 112 33.63 35.20 -11.38
N THR A 113 32.94 34.51 -12.28
CA THR A 113 32.14 33.32 -11.95
C THR A 113 32.79 32.08 -12.55
N GLU A 114 33.03 31.09 -11.70
CA GLU A 114 33.58 29.79 -12.10
C GLU A 114 32.47 28.76 -12.32
N PHE A 115 32.65 27.95 -13.34
CA PHE A 115 31.77 26.86 -13.73
C PHE A 115 32.56 25.56 -13.86
N ILE A 116 31.92 24.41 -13.66
CA ILE A 116 32.50 23.10 -14.00
C ILE A 116 31.59 22.40 -15.00
N TYR A 117 32.16 21.93 -16.10
CA TYR A 117 31.40 21.32 -17.20
C TYR A 117 31.24 19.80 -17.03
N HIS A 118 30.03 19.26 -17.22
CA HIS A 118 29.75 17.82 -17.09
C HIS A 118 28.84 17.23 -18.21
N GLU A 119 28.92 17.78 -19.42
CA GLU A 119 28.10 17.40 -20.60
C GLU A 119 26.58 17.64 -20.49
N GLU A 120 25.87 17.00 -19.56
CA GLU A 120 24.41 17.16 -19.38
C GLU A 120 24.02 18.22 -18.33
N TRP A 121 25.01 18.77 -17.62
CA TRP A 121 24.84 19.75 -16.56
C TRP A 121 26.11 20.58 -16.34
N LEU A 122 25.97 21.67 -15.59
CA LEU A 122 27.04 22.59 -15.19
C LEU A 122 27.01 22.78 -13.67
N GLU A 123 28.17 22.83 -13.03
CA GLU A 123 28.28 23.45 -11.71
C GLU A 123 28.56 24.93 -11.88
N ILE A 124 27.96 25.76 -11.03
CA ILE A 124 28.24 27.19 -10.94
C ILE A 124 28.66 27.51 -9.51
N CYS A 125 29.80 28.19 -9.36
CA CYS A 125 30.25 28.67 -8.07
C CYS A 125 29.46 29.93 -7.71
N GLY A 126 28.51 29.80 -6.77
CA GLY A 126 27.60 30.89 -6.43
C GLY A 126 26.30 30.41 -5.78
N VAL A 127 25.45 31.37 -5.43
CA VAL A 127 24.12 31.16 -4.87
C VAL A 127 23.10 31.85 -5.76
N CYS A 128 22.14 31.08 -6.28
CA CYS A 128 21.10 31.62 -7.15
C CYS A 128 20.27 32.70 -6.41
N GLY A 129 20.09 33.85 -7.06
CA GLY A 129 19.41 35.03 -6.49
C GLY A 129 20.34 35.99 -5.73
N GLU A 130 21.55 35.56 -5.35
CA GLU A 130 22.55 36.43 -4.71
C GLU A 130 23.70 36.78 -5.65
N THR A 131 24.29 35.78 -6.30
CA THR A 131 25.47 35.98 -7.18
C THR A 131 25.16 35.81 -8.66
N TYR A 132 24.06 35.13 -8.99
CA TYR A 132 23.60 34.96 -10.37
C TYR A 132 22.09 34.70 -10.42
N GLU A 133 21.50 34.91 -11.59
CA GLU A 133 20.15 34.46 -11.93
C GLU A 133 20.21 33.43 -13.06
N THR A 134 19.22 32.53 -13.14
CA THR A 134 19.18 31.51 -14.20
C THR A 134 17.74 31.13 -14.55
N ASP A 135 17.53 30.78 -15.81
CA ASP A 135 16.28 30.14 -16.28
C ASP A 135 16.42 28.61 -16.33
N LEU A 136 17.60 28.09 -15.95
CA LEU A 136 17.87 26.66 -15.86
C LEU A 136 17.38 26.12 -14.52
N ILE A 137 16.91 24.87 -14.55
CA ILE A 137 16.52 24.14 -13.35
C ILE A 137 17.75 23.56 -12.66
N SER A 138 17.67 23.39 -11.34
CA SER A 138 18.72 22.70 -10.58
C SER A 138 18.89 21.27 -11.08
N TYR A 139 20.13 20.85 -11.30
CA TYR A 139 20.45 19.48 -11.65
C TYR A 139 20.48 18.63 -10.37
N ILE A 140 19.66 17.59 -10.37
CA ILE A 140 19.70 16.56 -9.34
C ILE A 140 20.47 15.39 -9.94
N GLY A 141 21.66 15.12 -9.38
CA GLY A 141 22.54 14.05 -9.84
C GLY A 141 21.80 12.72 -9.97
N LYS A 142 21.89 12.10 -11.15
CA LYS A 142 21.46 10.71 -11.28
C LYS A 142 22.32 9.86 -10.33
N PRO A 143 21.71 9.00 -9.51
CA PRO A 143 22.49 8.12 -8.67
C PRO A 143 23.38 7.24 -9.55
N GLU A 144 24.69 7.25 -9.28
CA GLU A 144 25.64 6.40 -9.99
C GLU A 144 25.23 4.94 -9.78
N ARG A 145 24.98 4.25 -10.89
CA ARG A 145 24.70 2.82 -10.86
C ARG A 145 26.03 2.10 -10.64
N PHE A 146 26.09 1.21 -9.66
CA PHE A 146 27.23 0.32 -9.49
C PHE A 146 27.34 -0.64 -10.70
N GLU A 147 28.55 -1.16 -10.97
CA GLU A 147 28.85 -1.92 -12.19
C GLU A 147 27.90 -3.11 -12.45
N ASP A 148 27.40 -3.76 -11.38
CA ASP A 148 26.47 -4.90 -11.45
C ASP A 148 24.99 -4.51 -11.22
N PHE A 149 24.60 -3.25 -11.47
CA PHE A 149 23.21 -2.83 -11.27
C PHE A 149 22.26 -3.66 -12.16
N PRO A 150 21.27 -4.36 -11.58
CA PRO A 150 20.49 -5.33 -12.32
C PRO A 150 19.57 -4.67 -13.35
N ILE A 151 19.58 -5.23 -14.56
CA ILE A 151 18.65 -4.84 -15.63
C ILE A 151 17.32 -5.53 -15.36
N TYR A 152 16.37 -4.81 -14.77
CA TYR A 152 15.05 -5.34 -14.49
C TYR A 152 14.20 -5.43 -15.76
N LYS A 153 13.63 -6.61 -16.02
CA LYS A 153 12.63 -6.84 -17.06
C LYS A 153 11.34 -7.32 -16.42
N ARG A 154 10.23 -6.64 -16.71
CA ARG A 154 8.92 -7.02 -16.19
C ARG A 154 8.59 -8.45 -16.60
N SER A 155 8.17 -9.25 -15.62
CA SER A 155 7.69 -10.61 -15.85
C SER A 155 6.16 -10.61 -16.03
N PRO A 156 5.58 -11.64 -16.67
CA PRO A 156 4.14 -11.83 -16.67
C PRO A 156 3.59 -11.89 -15.24
N ARG A 157 2.52 -11.12 -15.00
CA ARG A 157 1.88 -11.02 -13.69
C ARG A 157 1.13 -12.31 -13.34
N ILE A 158 1.28 -12.75 -12.09
CA ILE A 158 0.45 -13.81 -11.49
C ILE A 158 -0.69 -13.14 -10.72
N ILE A 159 -1.93 -13.58 -10.93
CA ILE A 159 -3.12 -13.04 -10.26
C ILE A 159 -3.72 -14.14 -9.38
N LYS A 160 -3.95 -13.83 -8.10
CA LYS A 160 -4.65 -14.76 -7.18
C LYS A 160 -6.14 -14.48 -7.20
N THR A 161 -6.91 -15.38 -7.80
CA THR A 161 -8.37 -15.25 -7.88
C THR A 161 -9.03 -15.32 -6.52
N GLU A 162 -10.11 -14.56 -6.36
CA GLU A 162 -10.94 -14.61 -5.16
C GLU A 162 -11.94 -15.79 -5.19
N PRO A 163 -12.32 -16.35 -4.03
CA PRO A 163 -13.31 -17.40 -3.98
C PRO A 163 -14.74 -16.84 -4.12
N TYR A 164 -15.41 -17.10 -5.25
CA TYR A 164 -16.80 -16.65 -5.52
C TYR A 164 -17.87 -17.71 -5.22
N ALA A 165 -17.51 -18.84 -4.63
CA ALA A 165 -18.43 -19.95 -4.41
C ALA A 165 -19.60 -19.57 -3.49
N LYS A 166 -20.77 -20.18 -3.70
CA LYS A 166 -21.91 -20.06 -2.77
C LYS A 166 -21.84 -21.15 -1.71
N ILE A 167 -21.97 -20.77 -0.45
CA ILE A 167 -22.00 -21.70 0.69
C ILE A 167 -23.36 -21.58 1.36
N GLN A 168 -24.19 -22.62 1.21
CA GLN A 168 -25.47 -22.70 1.90
C GLN A 168 -25.31 -23.43 3.25
N ILE A 169 -25.82 -22.82 4.32
CA ILE A 169 -25.92 -23.43 5.64
C ILE A 169 -27.38 -23.89 5.82
N LYS A 170 -27.60 -25.21 5.73
CA LYS A 170 -28.90 -25.82 6.00
C LYS A 170 -29.36 -25.55 7.42
N THR A 171 -30.62 -25.18 7.57
CA THR A 171 -31.29 -25.05 8.87
C THR A 171 -31.46 -26.40 9.56
N PRO A 172 -31.40 -26.46 10.91
CA PRO A 172 -31.68 -27.70 11.63
C PRO A 172 -33.14 -28.11 11.45
N ASP A 173 -33.45 -29.39 11.58
CA ASP A 173 -34.84 -29.86 11.56
C ASP A 173 -35.62 -29.35 12.78
N LYS A 174 -36.92 -29.07 12.62
CA LYS A 174 -37.76 -28.57 13.72
C LYS A 174 -37.88 -29.61 14.81
N GLU A 175 -37.68 -29.20 16.06
CA GLU A 175 -38.07 -30.04 17.19
C GLU A 175 -39.59 -30.24 17.20
N GLU A 176 -40.02 -31.50 17.12
CA GLU A 176 -41.40 -31.86 17.40
C GLU A 176 -41.69 -31.54 18.87
N ARG A 177 -42.46 -30.47 19.11
CA ARG A 177 -42.99 -30.17 20.44
C ARG A 177 -43.88 -31.33 20.87
N GLN A 178 -43.47 -32.06 21.92
CA GLN A 178 -44.32 -33.07 22.54
C GLN A 178 -45.66 -32.44 22.90
N LYS A 179 -46.74 -32.97 22.32
CA LYS A 179 -48.09 -32.48 22.57
C LYS A 179 -48.45 -32.78 24.02
N ARG A 180 -48.63 -31.73 24.85
CA ARG A 180 -49.07 -31.87 26.24
C ARG A 180 -50.33 -32.75 26.28
N GLY A 181 -50.31 -33.81 27.09
CA GLY A 181 -51.43 -34.74 27.24
C GLY A 181 -51.37 -36.02 26.40
N GLU A 182 -50.26 -36.32 25.70
CA GLU A 182 -50.08 -37.58 24.95
C GLU A 182 -50.23 -38.84 25.84
N LEU A 183 -49.70 -38.79 27.07
CA LEU A 183 -49.87 -39.84 28.06
C LEU A 183 -51.34 -40.01 28.48
N VAL A 184 -52.04 -38.89 28.72
CA VAL A 184 -53.47 -38.91 29.07
C VAL A 184 -54.28 -39.50 27.91
N LYS A 185 -54.01 -39.11 26.67
CA LYS A 185 -54.68 -39.65 25.47
C LYS A 185 -54.42 -41.14 25.25
N ARG A 186 -53.22 -41.65 25.56
CA ARG A 186 -52.91 -43.09 25.48
C ARG A 186 -53.57 -43.92 26.59
N ILE A 187 -53.72 -43.37 27.80
CA ILE A 187 -54.26 -44.10 28.96
C ILE A 187 -55.79 -43.99 29.07
N LEU A 188 -56.39 -42.91 28.57
CA LEU A 188 -57.82 -42.61 28.67
C LEU A 188 -58.74 -43.76 28.19
N PRO A 189 -58.51 -44.43 27.04
CA PRO A 189 -59.35 -45.54 26.60
C PRO A 189 -59.36 -46.71 27.59
N SER A 190 -58.19 -47.07 28.14
CA SER A 190 -58.08 -48.14 29.14
C SER A 190 -58.79 -47.78 30.45
N CYS A 191 -58.69 -46.53 30.91
CA CYS A 191 -59.42 -46.06 32.09
C CYS A 191 -60.95 -46.09 31.89
N VAL A 192 -61.44 -45.65 30.73
CA VAL A 192 -62.88 -45.68 30.39
C VAL A 192 -63.39 -47.12 30.35
N MET A 193 -62.61 -48.05 29.79
CA MET A 193 -62.96 -49.48 29.75
C MET A 193 -63.02 -50.12 31.15
N ILE A 194 -62.11 -49.75 32.06
CA ILE A 194 -62.15 -50.21 33.46
C ILE A 194 -63.42 -49.70 34.17
N ILE A 195 -63.78 -48.43 33.99
CA ILE A 195 -64.99 -47.85 34.59
C ILE A 195 -66.26 -48.50 34.00
N ALA A 196 -66.30 -48.67 32.67
CA ALA A 196 -67.42 -49.31 31.97
C ALA A 196 -67.61 -50.77 32.40
N THR A 197 -66.52 -51.53 32.58
CA THR A 197 -66.59 -52.93 33.05
C THR A 197 -67.03 -53.04 34.49
N ILE A 198 -66.62 -52.12 35.37
CA ILE A 198 -67.12 -52.03 36.76
C ILE A 198 -68.62 -51.72 36.78
N LEU A 199 -69.09 -50.73 36.00
CA LEU A 199 -70.52 -50.38 35.90
C LEU A 199 -71.35 -51.54 35.34
N MET A 200 -70.88 -52.21 34.29
CA MET A 200 -71.56 -53.36 33.70
C MET A 200 -71.64 -54.55 34.67
N SER A 201 -70.66 -54.69 35.57
CA SER A 201 -70.64 -55.77 36.58
C SER A 201 -71.71 -55.64 37.66
N VAL A 202 -72.12 -54.40 37.98
CA VAL A 202 -73.19 -54.12 38.93
C VAL A 202 -74.56 -54.48 38.34
N PHE A 203 -74.71 -54.35 37.01
CA PHE A 203 -75.97 -54.62 36.30
C PHE A 203 -76.09 -56.06 35.75
N MET A 204 -74.98 -56.71 35.35
CA MET A 204 -74.98 -58.06 34.78
C MET A 204 -74.16 -59.03 35.67
N ARG A 205 -74.84 -60.00 36.28
CA ARG A 205 -74.27 -60.99 37.21
C ARG A 205 -73.45 -62.10 36.50
N ARG A 206 -72.45 -61.72 35.68
CA ARG A 206 -71.54 -62.61 34.92
C ARG A 206 -70.10 -62.50 35.44
N GLY A 207 -69.78 -63.24 36.51
CA GLY A 207 -68.49 -63.12 37.23
C GLY A 207 -67.24 -63.57 36.45
N MET A 208 -67.32 -64.61 35.61
CA MET A 208 -66.14 -65.11 34.87
C MET A 208 -65.68 -64.15 33.74
N PHE A 209 -66.63 -63.51 33.06
CA PHE A 209 -66.33 -62.57 31.97
C PHE A 209 -65.59 -61.32 32.49
N MET A 210 -65.88 -60.94 33.75
CA MET A 210 -65.24 -59.81 34.43
C MET A 210 -63.76 -60.08 34.71
N MET A 211 -63.40 -61.27 35.22
CA MET A 211 -61.98 -61.59 35.48
C MET A 211 -61.13 -61.57 34.20
N VAL A 212 -61.67 -62.05 33.08
CA VAL A 212 -60.97 -62.06 31.79
C VAL A 212 -60.80 -60.63 31.25
N MET A 213 -61.84 -59.78 31.31
CA MET A 213 -61.72 -58.38 30.87
C MET A 213 -60.78 -57.56 31.74
N VAL A 214 -60.80 -57.73 33.06
CA VAL A 214 -59.89 -57.03 33.98
C VAL A 214 -58.45 -57.47 33.74
N ALA A 215 -58.20 -58.78 33.56
CA ALA A 215 -56.88 -59.29 33.22
C ALA A 215 -56.37 -58.76 31.86
N ALA A 216 -57.22 -58.76 30.83
CA ALA A 216 -56.89 -58.24 29.51
C ALA A 216 -56.60 -56.72 29.54
N THR A 217 -57.44 -55.95 30.23
CA THR A 217 -57.27 -54.49 30.34
C THR A 217 -56.02 -54.16 31.16
N GLY A 218 -55.77 -54.90 32.24
CA GLY A 218 -54.54 -54.79 33.04
C GLY A 218 -53.28 -55.08 32.22
N ALA A 219 -53.28 -56.16 31.42
CA ALA A 219 -52.18 -56.49 30.52
C ALA A 219 -51.92 -55.40 29.47
N THR A 220 -52.98 -54.85 28.84
CA THR A 220 -52.84 -53.74 27.88
C THR A 220 -52.32 -52.46 28.53
N MET A 221 -52.71 -52.18 29.77
CA MET A 221 -52.23 -51.01 30.52
C MET A 221 -50.74 -51.11 30.83
N ILE A 222 -50.27 -52.30 31.24
CA ILE A 222 -48.84 -52.56 31.48
C ILE A 222 -48.04 -52.36 30.19
N ILE A 223 -48.49 -52.94 29.07
CA ILE A 223 -47.84 -52.78 27.76
C ILE A 223 -47.79 -51.30 27.35
N THR A 224 -48.86 -50.53 27.58
CA THR A 224 -48.92 -49.09 27.25
C THR A 224 -47.92 -48.27 28.07
N VAL A 225 -47.70 -48.63 29.34
CA VAL A 225 -46.72 -47.96 30.20
C VAL A 225 -45.30 -48.31 29.79
N VAL A 226 -45.00 -49.58 29.55
CA VAL A 226 -43.66 -50.03 29.11
C VAL A 226 -43.29 -49.38 27.77
N THR A 227 -44.18 -49.45 26.78
CA THR A 227 -43.97 -48.82 25.46
C THR A 227 -43.81 -47.30 25.55
N TYR A 228 -44.46 -46.62 26.50
CA TYR A 228 -44.22 -45.19 26.72
C TYR A 228 -42.81 -44.87 27.22
N PHE A 229 -42.28 -45.68 28.14
CA PHE A 229 -40.90 -45.49 28.61
C PHE A 229 -39.87 -45.83 27.54
N ASP A 230 -40.11 -46.88 26.76
CA ASP A 230 -39.26 -47.24 25.61
C ASP A 230 -39.30 -46.16 24.52
N ASP A 231 -40.50 -45.68 24.14
CA ASP A 231 -40.68 -44.56 23.20
C ASP A 231 -39.98 -43.30 23.70
N LYS A 232 -40.06 -43.00 25.01
CA LYS A 232 -39.40 -41.83 25.60
C LYS A 232 -37.88 -41.95 25.54
N LYS A 233 -37.34 -43.15 25.78
CA LYS A 233 -35.90 -43.42 25.69
C LYS A 233 -35.42 -43.36 24.25
N ALA A 234 -36.16 -43.96 23.31
CA ALA A 234 -35.87 -43.92 21.88
C ALA A 234 -35.88 -42.48 21.34
N LYS A 235 -36.92 -41.69 21.65
CA LYS A 235 -36.99 -40.26 21.29
C LYS A 235 -35.85 -39.43 21.88
N ALA A 236 -35.42 -39.75 23.11
CA ALA A 236 -34.28 -39.07 23.73
C ALA A 236 -32.95 -39.41 23.05
N ALA A 237 -32.76 -40.68 22.65
CA ALA A 237 -31.59 -41.13 21.90
C ALA A 237 -31.54 -40.51 20.49
N GLU A 238 -32.66 -40.54 19.76
CA GLU A 238 -32.80 -39.92 18.43
C GLU A 238 -32.56 -38.41 18.48
N LYS A 239 -33.11 -37.72 19.50
CA LYS A 239 -32.83 -36.29 19.72
C LYS A 239 -31.35 -36.03 19.95
N LYS A 240 -30.67 -36.87 20.73
CA LYS A 240 -29.24 -36.75 21.00
C LYS A 240 -28.42 -36.97 19.72
N GLU A 241 -28.67 -38.05 19.00
CA GLU A 241 -27.99 -38.39 17.74
C GLU A 241 -28.17 -37.28 16.69
N ARG A 242 -29.39 -36.74 16.55
CA ARG A 242 -29.67 -35.60 15.66
C ARG A 242 -28.88 -34.35 16.04
N THR A 243 -28.81 -34.03 17.33
CA THR A 243 -28.02 -32.88 17.82
C THR A 243 -26.53 -33.09 17.52
N GLU A 244 -25.99 -34.27 17.82
CA GLU A 244 -24.58 -34.61 17.55
C GLU A 244 -24.25 -34.54 16.05
N ALA A 245 -25.12 -35.10 15.20
CA ALA A 245 -24.95 -35.06 13.75
C ALA A 245 -24.99 -33.63 13.19
N TYR A 246 -25.87 -32.78 13.71
CA TYR A 246 -25.95 -31.38 13.28
C TYR A 246 -24.79 -30.54 13.80
N GLU A 247 -24.32 -30.76 15.04
CA GLU A 247 -23.11 -30.14 15.56
C GLU A 247 -21.88 -30.52 14.73
N GLU A 248 -21.74 -31.78 14.33
CA GLU A 248 -20.67 -32.23 13.44
C GLU A 248 -20.76 -31.56 12.05
N TYR A 249 -21.98 -31.43 11.52
CA TYR A 249 -22.23 -30.70 10.28
C TYR A 249 -21.83 -29.21 10.38
N LEU A 250 -22.23 -28.53 11.46
CA LEU A 250 -21.86 -27.13 11.71
C LEU A 250 -20.34 -26.98 11.85
N LEU A 251 -19.66 -27.94 12.47
CA LEU A 251 -18.21 -27.95 12.60
C LEU A 251 -17.51 -28.07 11.23
N LYS A 252 -18.00 -28.96 10.35
CA LYS A 252 -17.51 -29.07 8.97
C LYS A 252 -17.74 -27.76 8.20
N LYS A 253 -18.92 -27.15 8.34
CA LYS A 253 -19.26 -25.88 7.68
C LYS A 253 -18.42 -24.72 8.20
N ARG A 254 -18.15 -24.66 9.51
CA ARG A 254 -17.26 -23.67 10.12
C ARG A 254 -15.85 -23.77 9.53
N LYS A 255 -15.33 -24.99 9.38
CA LYS A 255 -14.02 -25.21 8.76
C LYS A 255 -14.01 -24.74 7.30
N GLU A 256 -15.01 -25.14 6.51
CA GLU A 256 -15.14 -24.71 5.11
C GLU A 256 -15.17 -23.18 4.99
N LEU A 257 -15.96 -22.50 5.81
CA LEU A 257 -16.05 -21.03 5.83
C LEU A 257 -14.72 -20.38 6.26
N TYR A 258 -14.03 -20.95 7.24
CA TYR A 258 -12.73 -20.49 7.66
C TYR A 258 -11.70 -20.59 6.53
N ASP A 259 -11.61 -21.75 5.88
CA ASP A 259 -10.67 -21.98 4.77
C ASP A 259 -10.93 -21.00 3.62
N ARG A 260 -12.19 -20.74 3.27
CA ARG A 260 -12.55 -19.72 2.26
C ARG A 260 -12.26 -18.29 2.69
N THR A 261 -12.44 -17.98 3.97
CA THR A 261 -12.12 -16.66 4.51
C THR A 261 -10.62 -16.40 4.44
N GLU A 262 -9.81 -17.40 4.75
CA GLU A 262 -8.35 -17.28 4.65
C GLU A 262 -7.89 -17.19 3.19
N GLU A 263 -8.46 -17.96 2.27
CA GLU A 263 -8.21 -17.85 0.83
C GLU A 263 -8.54 -16.43 0.31
N PHE A 264 -9.67 -15.87 0.74
CA PHE A 264 -10.07 -14.49 0.43
C PHE A 264 -9.07 -13.47 0.97
N LYS A 265 -8.71 -13.56 2.26
CA LYS A 265 -7.71 -12.66 2.88
C LYS A 265 -6.36 -12.77 2.18
N GLU A 266 -5.94 -13.98 1.83
CA GLU A 266 -4.69 -14.24 1.15
C GLU A 266 -4.68 -13.58 -0.24
N SER A 267 -5.76 -13.71 -1.02
CA SER A 267 -5.88 -13.03 -2.31
C SER A 267 -5.81 -11.49 -2.15
N LYS A 268 -6.56 -10.92 -1.20
CA LYS A 268 -6.53 -9.47 -0.94
C LYS A 268 -5.15 -8.96 -0.51
N ARG A 269 -4.46 -9.69 0.38
CA ARG A 269 -3.11 -9.38 0.86
C ARG A 269 -2.03 -9.64 -0.19
N TYR A 270 -2.28 -10.56 -1.12
CA TYR A 270 -1.38 -10.82 -2.24
C TYR A 270 -1.37 -9.62 -3.18
N HIS A 271 -2.56 -9.10 -3.54
CA HIS A 271 -2.66 -7.91 -4.40
C HIS A 271 -2.24 -6.61 -3.68
N ASN A 272 -2.40 -6.53 -2.36
CA ASN A 272 -2.07 -5.34 -1.57
C ASN A 272 -1.03 -5.70 -0.50
N LEU A 273 0.24 -5.59 -0.88
CA LEU A 273 1.36 -5.89 0.00
C LEU A 273 1.50 -4.83 1.11
N SER A 274 1.91 -5.27 2.30
CA SER A 274 2.39 -4.36 3.33
C SER A 274 3.77 -3.82 2.98
N LEU A 275 4.15 -2.68 3.56
CA LEU A 275 5.45 -2.05 3.31
C LEU A 275 6.63 -2.96 3.65
N VAL A 276 6.52 -3.73 4.74
CA VAL A 276 7.55 -4.72 5.14
C VAL A 276 7.74 -5.78 4.06
N LYS A 277 6.65 -6.22 3.41
CA LYS A 277 6.75 -7.17 2.29
C LYS A 277 7.28 -6.51 1.03
N ILE A 278 6.90 -5.26 0.74
CA ILE A 278 7.45 -4.51 -0.38
C ILE A 278 8.98 -4.37 -0.23
N GLU A 279 9.45 -4.04 0.95
CA GLU A 279 10.88 -3.97 1.25
C GLU A 279 11.59 -5.30 0.96
N ASP A 280 11.01 -6.42 1.41
CA ASP A 280 11.54 -7.77 1.16
C ASP A 280 11.57 -8.13 -0.34
N GLU A 281 10.49 -7.83 -1.07
CA GLU A 281 10.38 -8.09 -2.52
C GLU A 281 11.39 -7.25 -3.33
N VAL A 282 11.63 -6.00 -2.92
CA VAL A 282 12.64 -5.13 -3.54
C VAL A 282 14.05 -5.63 -3.26
N LYS A 283 14.35 -6.03 -2.01
CA LYS A 283 15.67 -6.58 -1.64
C LYS A 283 16.05 -7.81 -2.47
N HIS A 284 15.07 -8.64 -2.81
CA HIS A 284 15.27 -9.85 -3.61
C HIS A 284 15.07 -9.66 -5.12
N TYR A 285 14.92 -8.43 -5.60
CA TYR A 285 14.66 -8.12 -7.02
C TYR A 285 13.54 -8.98 -7.61
N SER A 286 12.43 -9.05 -6.88
CA SER A 286 11.31 -9.90 -7.22
C SER A 286 10.69 -9.57 -8.58
N ASN A 287 10.11 -10.58 -9.21
CA ASN A 287 9.37 -10.45 -10.45
C ASN A 287 8.05 -9.65 -10.31
N ARG A 288 7.70 -9.25 -9.09
CA ARG A 288 6.51 -8.47 -8.73
C ARG A 288 6.68 -6.96 -8.86
N ILE A 289 7.92 -6.48 -8.99
CA ILE A 289 8.19 -5.05 -9.22
C ILE A 289 7.54 -4.64 -10.55
N TYR A 290 6.79 -3.55 -10.55
CA TYR A 290 6.07 -3.04 -11.72
C TYR A 290 5.06 -4.02 -12.33
N GLU A 291 4.48 -4.94 -11.53
CA GLU A 291 3.57 -5.97 -12.03
C GLU A 291 2.25 -5.43 -12.57
N ARG A 292 1.80 -4.23 -12.16
CA ARG A 292 0.51 -3.66 -12.57
C ARG A 292 0.64 -2.84 -13.85
N ASN A 293 -0.26 -3.09 -14.80
CA ASN A 293 -0.33 -2.38 -16.07
C ASN A 293 -1.51 -1.39 -16.08
N PHE A 294 -1.47 -0.37 -16.94
CA PHE A 294 -2.53 0.63 -17.13
C PHE A 294 -3.92 0.03 -17.44
N ASN A 295 -3.94 -1.14 -18.09
CA ASN A 295 -5.16 -1.85 -18.46
C ASN A 295 -5.71 -2.73 -17.33
N ASP A 296 -4.96 -2.93 -16.24
CA ASP A 296 -5.42 -3.74 -15.11
C ASP A 296 -6.46 -2.97 -14.28
N GLU A 297 -7.41 -3.69 -13.69
CA GLU A 297 -8.47 -3.09 -12.87
C GLU A 297 -7.93 -2.40 -11.61
N ASP A 298 -6.80 -2.87 -11.09
CA ASP A 298 -6.14 -2.36 -9.89
C ASP A 298 -4.98 -1.38 -10.18
N PHE A 299 -4.90 -0.87 -11.42
CA PHE A 299 -4.01 0.22 -11.78
C PHE A 299 -4.27 1.47 -10.94
N LEU A 300 -3.21 2.10 -10.42
CA LEU A 300 -3.27 3.26 -9.52
C LEU A 300 -4.17 3.08 -8.29
N THR A 301 -4.29 1.84 -7.81
CA THR A 301 -4.94 1.57 -6.52
C THR A 301 -3.92 1.46 -5.40
N VAL A 302 -4.22 2.06 -4.24
CA VAL A 302 -3.33 2.10 -3.07
C VAL A 302 -4.06 1.65 -1.81
N SER A 303 -3.38 0.89 -0.95
CA SER A 303 -3.93 0.43 0.33
C SER A 303 -3.60 1.43 1.43
N LEU A 304 -4.63 1.97 2.09
CA LEU A 304 -4.49 2.99 3.15
C LEU A 304 -4.46 2.41 4.57
N GLY A 305 -4.77 1.13 4.71
CA GLY A 305 -4.85 0.44 5.99
C GLY A 305 -5.72 -0.79 5.88
N THR A 306 -6.28 -1.24 7.00
CA THR A 306 -7.24 -2.32 7.03
C THR A 306 -8.61 -1.86 7.53
N ALA A 307 -9.66 -2.47 7.01
CA ALA A 307 -11.03 -2.24 7.41
C ALA A 307 -11.83 -3.55 7.38
N PRO A 308 -12.99 -3.61 8.06
CA PRO A 308 -13.95 -4.69 7.84
C PRO A 308 -14.41 -4.69 6.38
N GLY A 309 -14.48 -5.87 5.76
CA GLY A 309 -14.91 -6.04 4.38
C GLY A 309 -15.84 -7.25 4.22
N VAL A 310 -16.72 -7.16 3.23
CA VAL A 310 -17.61 -8.28 2.86
C VAL A 310 -16.83 -9.25 1.98
N PRO A 311 -16.87 -10.57 2.26
CA PRO A 311 -16.20 -11.58 1.43
C PRO A 311 -16.83 -11.66 0.04
N SER A 312 -16.05 -12.13 -0.94
CA SER A 312 -16.54 -12.31 -2.31
C SER A 312 -17.42 -13.55 -2.50
N PHE A 313 -17.27 -14.56 -1.64
CA PHE A 313 -18.19 -15.70 -1.59
C PHE A 313 -19.50 -15.33 -0.88
N LYS A 314 -20.60 -15.93 -1.32
CA LYS A 314 -21.92 -15.70 -0.70
C LYS A 314 -22.24 -16.78 0.31
N ILE A 315 -22.58 -16.38 1.53
CA ILE A 315 -23.10 -17.26 2.56
C ILE A 315 -24.62 -17.12 2.56
N GLU A 316 -25.34 -18.21 2.29
CA GLU A 316 -26.80 -18.26 2.29
C GLU A 316 -27.27 -19.08 3.51
N CYS A 317 -28.23 -18.52 4.26
CA CYS A 317 -28.82 -19.14 5.43
C CYS A 317 -30.33 -18.87 5.42
N ASP A 318 -31.14 -19.91 5.59
CA ASP A 318 -32.59 -19.78 5.62
C ASP A 318 -33.03 -19.26 6.99
N ASP A 319 -33.14 -17.93 7.14
CA ASP A 319 -33.58 -17.32 8.40
C ASP A 319 -35.11 -17.42 8.54
N GLU A 320 -35.56 -18.40 9.33
CA GLU A 320 -36.98 -18.57 9.70
C GLU A 320 -37.42 -17.63 10.85
N GLY A 321 -36.51 -16.79 11.38
CA GLY A 321 -36.78 -15.75 12.37
C GLY A 321 -37.50 -16.25 13.64
N TYR A 322 -38.66 -15.64 13.95
CA TYR A 322 -39.46 -15.90 15.16
C TYR A 322 -39.94 -17.36 15.30
N GLY A 323 -40.04 -18.12 14.20
CA GLY A 323 -40.52 -19.51 14.21
C GLY A 323 -39.61 -20.50 14.96
N ARG A 324 -38.35 -20.09 15.23
CA ARG A 324 -37.29 -20.92 15.83
C ARG A 324 -36.79 -20.36 17.17
N ALA A 325 -37.48 -19.39 17.77
CA ALA A 325 -37.07 -18.77 19.03
C ALA A 325 -36.88 -19.82 20.16
N GLY A 326 -35.68 -19.88 20.72
CA GLY A 326 -35.29 -20.80 21.79
C GLY A 326 -34.64 -22.12 21.35
N ASP A 327 -34.44 -22.34 20.05
CA ASP A 327 -33.69 -23.49 19.52
C ASP A 327 -32.17 -23.21 19.56
N LYS A 328 -31.43 -24.01 20.34
CA LYS A 328 -29.98 -23.86 20.54
C LYS A 328 -29.19 -24.10 19.25
N LEU A 329 -29.58 -25.11 18.46
CA LEU A 329 -28.88 -25.44 17.22
C LEU A 329 -29.09 -24.36 16.16
N TYR A 330 -30.26 -23.74 16.17
CA TYR A 330 -30.57 -22.61 15.31
C TYR A 330 -29.74 -21.36 15.69
N SER A 331 -29.62 -21.05 16.99
CA SER A 331 -28.76 -19.94 17.42
C SER A 331 -27.29 -20.17 17.06
N GLU A 332 -26.76 -21.38 17.25
CA GLU A 332 -25.36 -21.69 16.90
C GLU A 332 -25.09 -21.56 15.39
N MET A 333 -26.06 -21.94 14.56
CA MET A 333 -26.01 -21.73 13.11
C MET A 333 -25.94 -20.24 12.75
N LEU A 334 -26.82 -19.42 13.36
CA LEU A 334 -26.83 -17.97 13.13
C LEU A 334 -25.55 -17.29 13.63
N ASP A 335 -24.96 -17.76 14.72
CA ASP A 335 -23.69 -17.26 15.22
C ASP A 335 -22.56 -17.52 14.22
N ILE A 336 -22.52 -18.73 13.63
CA ILE A 336 -21.56 -19.04 12.55
C ILE A 336 -21.78 -18.08 11.37
N TYR A 337 -23.02 -17.92 10.89
CA TYR A 337 -23.31 -17.00 9.80
C TYR A 337 -22.83 -15.57 10.10
N ASN A 338 -23.15 -15.04 11.29
CA ASN A 338 -22.79 -13.68 11.69
C ASN A 338 -21.28 -13.48 11.86
N ASN A 339 -20.54 -14.52 12.24
CA ASN A 339 -19.09 -14.44 12.40
C ASN A 339 -18.34 -14.41 11.07
N PHE A 340 -18.91 -14.99 10.01
CA PHE A 340 -18.24 -15.09 8.69
C PHE A 340 -18.81 -14.14 7.63
N LYS A 341 -19.94 -13.46 7.90
CA LYS A 341 -20.52 -12.50 6.95
C LYS A 341 -19.61 -11.27 6.71
N ASP A 342 -18.86 -10.85 7.74
CA ASP A 342 -17.97 -9.70 7.71
C ASP A 342 -16.57 -10.16 8.11
N VAL A 343 -15.58 -9.88 7.26
CA VAL A 343 -14.19 -10.27 7.50
C VAL A 343 -13.41 -9.05 7.96
N GLN A 344 -12.75 -9.19 9.11
CA GLN A 344 -11.89 -8.14 9.66
C GLN A 344 -10.51 -8.14 8.97
N ASP A 345 -9.78 -7.04 9.12
CA ASP A 345 -8.39 -6.87 8.68
C ASP A 345 -8.16 -7.04 7.17
N ILE A 346 -9.09 -6.53 6.36
CA ILE A 346 -8.97 -6.51 4.89
C ILE A 346 -8.34 -5.19 4.42
N PRO A 347 -7.34 -5.21 3.52
CA PRO A 347 -6.78 -4.01 2.92
C PRO A 347 -7.86 -3.07 2.37
N TYR A 348 -7.91 -1.84 2.87
CA TYR A 348 -8.79 -0.79 2.37
C TYR A 348 -8.12 -0.07 1.21
N VAL A 349 -8.64 -0.32 0.02
CA VAL A 349 -8.02 0.12 -1.24
C VAL A 349 -8.78 1.32 -1.79
N VAL A 350 -8.04 2.36 -2.16
CA VAL A 350 -8.55 3.56 -2.83
C VAL A 350 -8.03 3.61 -4.26
N ASP A 351 -8.93 3.94 -5.19
CA ASP A 351 -8.64 4.09 -6.61
C ASP A 351 -8.32 5.56 -6.94
N LEU A 352 -7.03 5.84 -7.16
CA LEU A 352 -6.54 7.18 -7.50
C LEU A 352 -6.79 7.55 -8.97
N LYS A 353 -7.16 6.60 -9.83
CA LYS A 353 -7.55 6.88 -11.23
C LYS A 353 -8.92 7.56 -11.27
N LYS A 354 -9.80 7.24 -10.32
CA LYS A 354 -11.18 7.75 -10.27
C LYS A 354 -11.40 8.86 -9.25
N SER A 355 -10.47 9.08 -8.32
CA SER A 355 -10.68 9.97 -7.18
C SER A 355 -9.43 10.73 -6.75
N HIS A 356 -9.64 11.89 -6.15
CA HIS A 356 -8.59 12.66 -5.50
C HIS A 356 -8.46 12.23 -4.04
N LEU A 357 -7.22 12.09 -3.55
CA LEU A 357 -6.92 11.73 -2.17
C LEU A 357 -6.37 12.94 -1.42
N GLY A 358 -7.05 13.35 -0.35
CA GLY A 358 -6.57 14.34 0.61
C GLY A 358 -6.30 13.71 1.97
N ILE A 359 -5.16 14.04 2.59
CA ILE A 359 -4.78 13.56 3.91
C ILE A 359 -4.82 14.74 4.88
N VAL A 360 -5.59 14.62 5.97
CA VAL A 360 -5.75 15.68 6.97
C VAL A 360 -5.35 15.12 8.34
N GLY A 361 -4.46 15.83 9.03
CA GLY A 361 -3.98 15.42 10.34
C GLY A 361 -2.69 16.14 10.74
N ARG A 362 -1.98 15.59 11.72
CA ARG A 362 -0.66 16.13 12.11
C ARG A 362 0.35 15.89 10.98
N PRO A 363 1.24 16.86 10.68
CA PRO A 363 2.19 16.75 9.57
C PRO A 363 3.01 15.46 9.57
N GLU A 364 3.51 15.03 10.72
CA GLU A 364 4.31 13.81 10.88
C GLU A 364 3.59 12.55 10.36
N TYR A 365 2.33 12.35 10.75
CA TYR A 365 1.54 11.21 10.29
C TYR A 365 1.14 11.33 8.82
N CYS A 366 0.85 12.55 8.35
CA CYS A 366 0.51 12.77 6.94
C CYS A 366 1.69 12.44 6.03
N ARG A 367 2.91 12.87 6.41
CA ARG A 367 4.14 12.55 5.70
C ARG A 367 4.45 11.06 5.70
N ALA A 368 4.31 10.40 6.85
CA ALA A 368 4.46 8.96 6.93
C ALA A 368 3.49 8.25 5.96
N ARG A 369 2.22 8.65 5.95
CA ARG A 369 1.23 8.09 5.02
C ARG A 369 1.50 8.40 3.56
N LEU A 370 1.98 9.60 3.24
CA LEU A 370 2.38 9.95 1.89
C LEU A 370 3.53 9.07 1.41
N ARG A 371 4.53 8.82 2.26
CA ARG A 371 5.64 7.90 1.97
C ARG A 371 5.12 6.48 1.71
N ASP A 372 4.16 6.00 2.51
CA ASP A 372 3.54 4.68 2.32
C ASP A 372 2.85 4.57 0.95
N ILE A 373 2.10 5.61 0.56
CA ILE A 373 1.37 5.67 -0.72
C ILE A 373 2.33 5.71 -1.90
N VAL A 374 3.35 6.56 -1.82
CA VAL A 374 4.36 6.68 -2.88
C VAL A 374 5.12 5.37 -3.03
N THR A 375 5.57 4.76 -1.92
CA THR A 375 6.28 3.46 -1.94
C THR A 375 5.45 2.35 -2.59
N GLN A 376 4.17 2.25 -2.22
CA GLN A 376 3.26 1.27 -2.85
C GLN A 376 3.10 1.56 -4.35
N THR A 377 2.89 2.82 -4.71
CA THR A 377 2.69 3.24 -6.11
C THR A 377 3.93 2.94 -6.94
N THR A 378 5.11 3.31 -6.45
CA THR A 378 6.36 3.10 -7.18
C THR A 378 6.80 1.65 -7.21
N PHE A 379 6.39 0.81 -6.25
CA PHE A 379 6.64 -0.62 -6.33
C PHE A 379 5.77 -1.31 -7.39
N PHE A 380 4.46 -1.05 -7.39
CA PHE A 380 3.52 -1.75 -8.27
C PHE A 380 3.43 -1.19 -9.69
N GLN A 381 3.64 0.13 -9.85
CA GLN A 381 3.51 0.84 -11.12
C GLN A 381 4.88 1.17 -11.66
N SER A 382 5.06 1.05 -12.97
CA SER A 382 6.33 1.46 -13.59
C SER A 382 6.42 2.96 -13.81
N TYR A 383 7.65 3.47 -13.75
CA TYR A 383 8.01 4.83 -14.12
C TYR A 383 7.75 5.18 -15.59
N HIS A 384 7.47 4.18 -16.45
CA HIS A 384 6.98 4.44 -17.81
C HIS A 384 5.50 4.81 -17.87
N ASP A 385 4.72 4.34 -16.89
CA ASP A 385 3.26 4.45 -16.88
C ASP A 385 2.77 5.52 -15.89
N VAL A 386 3.56 5.81 -14.86
CA VAL A 386 3.25 6.77 -13.79
C VAL A 386 4.44 7.71 -13.56
N CYS A 387 4.16 9.01 -13.56
CA CYS A 387 5.09 10.07 -13.15
C CYS A 387 4.57 10.73 -11.88
N ILE A 388 5.47 11.00 -10.93
CA ILE A 388 5.19 11.65 -9.65
C ILE A 388 5.89 13.01 -9.65
N VAL A 389 5.11 14.09 -9.54
CA VAL A 389 5.63 15.46 -9.48
C VAL A 389 5.40 16.00 -8.06
N PRO A 390 6.43 15.99 -7.19
CA PRO A 390 6.32 16.59 -5.88
C PRO A 390 6.33 18.12 -5.99
N VAL A 391 5.34 18.78 -5.41
CA VAL A 391 5.28 20.24 -5.27
C VAL A 391 5.41 20.55 -3.79
N VAL A 392 6.59 20.98 -3.37
CA VAL A 392 6.97 21.16 -1.97
C VAL A 392 7.50 22.57 -1.77
N GLY A 393 7.12 23.22 -0.66
CA GLY A 393 7.71 24.50 -0.27
C GLY A 393 9.16 24.31 0.17
N GLU A 394 10.03 25.25 -0.21
CA GLU A 394 11.50 25.18 -0.03
C GLU A 394 11.94 24.80 1.38
N ALA A 395 11.28 25.34 2.41
CA ALA A 395 11.55 25.04 3.82
C ALA A 395 11.41 23.56 4.21
N ASN A 396 10.67 22.77 3.44
CA ASN A 396 10.43 21.34 3.70
C ASN A 396 11.13 20.42 2.67
N SER A 397 11.93 20.97 1.74
CA SER A 397 12.55 20.20 0.64
C SER A 397 13.31 18.97 1.12
N SER A 398 14.14 19.14 2.15
CA SER A 398 14.98 18.08 2.72
C SER A 398 14.19 16.86 3.25
N GLU A 399 12.93 17.04 3.63
CA GLU A 399 12.07 15.93 4.06
C GLU A 399 11.69 14.97 2.89
N TYR A 400 11.85 15.43 1.64
CA TYR A 400 11.44 14.73 0.42
C TYR A 400 12.61 14.30 -0.48
N ASP A 401 13.86 14.54 -0.07
CA ASP A 401 15.07 14.18 -0.85
C ASP A 401 15.13 12.69 -1.22
N TRP A 402 14.51 11.82 -0.42
CA TRP A 402 14.39 10.39 -0.72
C TRP A 402 13.66 10.11 -2.04
N MET A 403 12.82 11.02 -2.52
CA MET A 403 12.11 10.89 -3.80
C MET A 403 13.03 11.06 -5.02
N HIS A 404 14.22 11.65 -4.85
CA HIS A 404 15.21 11.81 -5.93
C HIS A 404 15.74 10.46 -6.43
N TRP A 405 15.70 9.42 -5.59
CA TRP A 405 16.13 8.06 -5.95
C TRP A 405 15.09 7.31 -6.81
N LEU A 406 13.87 7.83 -6.92
CA LEU A 406 12.78 7.16 -7.62
C LEU A 406 12.77 7.56 -9.10
N PRO A 407 12.86 6.62 -10.06
CA PRO A 407 12.78 6.96 -11.47
C PRO A 407 11.42 7.56 -11.88
N HIS A 408 10.40 7.44 -11.02
CA HIS A 408 9.07 8.03 -11.22
C HIS A 408 9.05 9.55 -11.11
N THR A 409 10.07 10.17 -10.50
CA THR A 409 10.17 11.65 -10.40
C THR A 409 10.92 12.27 -11.58
N GLU A 410 11.46 11.47 -12.49
CA GLU A 410 12.07 11.95 -13.73
C GLU A 410 10.99 12.33 -14.76
N ILE A 411 10.91 13.61 -15.10
CA ILE A 411 10.02 14.10 -16.16
C ILE A 411 10.78 14.01 -17.49
N ARG A 412 10.56 12.95 -18.28
CA ARG A 412 11.32 12.69 -19.54
C ARG A 412 11.34 13.80 -20.58
N SER A 413 10.40 14.75 -20.52
CA SER A 413 10.35 15.91 -21.43
C SER A 413 11.13 17.12 -20.93
N ILE A 414 11.59 17.11 -19.67
CA ILE A 414 12.23 18.24 -18.98
C ILE A 414 13.61 17.83 -18.45
N ASN A 415 13.70 16.63 -17.86
CA ASN A 415 14.89 16.00 -17.31
C ASN A 415 15.35 14.85 -18.18
#